data_AF-A0A9E2I794-F1
#
_entry.id   AF-A0A9E2I794-F1
#
_cell.length_a   1.000
_cell.length_b   1.000
_cell.length_c   1.000
_cell.angle_alpha   90.00
_cell.angle_beta   90.00
_cell.angle_gamma   90.00
#
_symmetry.space_group_name_H-M   'P 1'
#
loop_
_entity.id
_entity.type
_entity.pdbx_description
1 polymer ?
#
loop_
_entity_poly.entity_id
_entity_poly.type
_entity_poly.pdbx_seq_one_letter_code
_entity_poly.pdbx_strand_id
1 'polypeptide(L)'
;MESYIFLRGLRHADHTVFCVENGQKFYWDPVFNVRMPFSSGQQVKRSIIESIVDGTGTKPSAVTFVFDVNTKGALGEGEVLSACDPRYFDQMFGGWMHAVKGGGTKTLKRRSPFSISAMRPIHPLLSGYAKENISFDRSDRPELHKVIVRDSKGNILSDDEIENFLIGTDRSLYRKWIPENSRAYGLFVYDVAIDLRTLFCVSTNQMEPELRSGTIEELKNEGWKESENVFGACLVMPENLREKAIAAIAKSLINWRIGSNQARTFSLMETLAVAISQNANTLASSIRAKLVDDDSERPKAKLVIDEKAGADVFITPSCSAYTITSNEKNTALEEAEVKLTELLNLFDYENQISDQPINE
;
A
#
# COMPACT_ATOMS: atom_id res chain seq x y z
N MET A 1 -23.26 -4.10 16.84
CA MET A 1 -22.67 -3.06 15.97
C MET A 1 -21.71 -3.76 15.01
N GLU A 2 -21.77 -3.47 13.72
CA GLU A 2 -20.85 -4.08 12.75
C GLU A 2 -19.41 -3.67 13.05
N SER A 3 -18.50 -4.64 13.12
CA SER A 3 -17.12 -4.42 13.59
C SER A 3 -16.14 -4.12 12.46
N TYR A 4 -16.56 -4.26 11.21
CA TYR A 4 -15.69 -4.17 10.05
C TYR A 4 -16.27 -3.29 8.96
N ILE A 5 -15.37 -2.54 8.31
CA ILE A 5 -15.65 -1.89 7.03
C ILE A 5 -14.74 -2.55 6.00
N PHE A 6 -15.32 -2.95 4.88
CA PHE A 6 -14.60 -3.48 3.74
C PHE A 6 -14.68 -2.49 2.58
N LEU A 7 -13.55 -2.34 1.88
CA LEU A 7 -13.42 -1.52 0.68
C LEU A 7 -12.77 -2.34 -0.44
N ARG A 8 -13.29 -2.23 -1.65
CA ARG A 8 -12.63 -2.66 -2.88
C ARG A 8 -12.48 -1.47 -3.82
N GLY A 9 -11.26 -1.16 -4.23
CA GLY A 9 -11.00 -0.18 -5.27
C GLY A 9 -10.64 -0.85 -6.59
N LEU A 10 -11.23 -0.37 -7.69
CA LEU A 10 -10.87 -0.70 -9.06
C LEU A 10 -10.01 0.44 -9.63
N ARG A 11 -8.83 0.09 -10.14
CA ARG A 11 -7.91 1.04 -10.74
C ARG A 11 -7.52 0.64 -12.14
N HIS A 12 -7.31 1.64 -13.00
CA HIS A 12 -6.60 1.48 -14.25
C HIS A 12 -5.12 1.81 -14.03
N ALA A 13 -4.23 0.96 -14.50
CA ALA A 13 -2.81 1.29 -14.60
C ALA A 13 -2.44 1.32 -16.08
N ASP A 14 -1.74 2.38 -16.49
CA ASP A 14 -1.21 2.52 -17.84
C ASP A 14 0.31 2.61 -17.78
N HIS A 15 0.99 1.72 -18.50
CA HIS A 15 2.45 1.63 -18.56
C HIS A 15 3.18 1.88 -17.21
N THR A 16 2.69 1.27 -16.13
CA THR A 16 3.12 1.58 -14.76
C THR A 16 4.16 0.59 -14.22
N VAL A 17 5.04 1.07 -13.34
CA VAL A 17 5.91 0.21 -12.51
C VAL A 17 5.47 0.29 -11.06
N PHE A 18 4.85 -0.76 -10.54
CA PHE A 18 4.39 -0.81 -9.16
C PHE A 18 5.54 -0.88 -8.17
N CYS A 19 6.49 -1.80 -8.31
CA CYS A 19 7.65 -1.92 -7.41
C CYS A 19 8.92 -2.16 -8.23
N VAL A 20 10.08 -1.82 -7.67
CA VAL A 20 11.40 -2.02 -8.28
C VAL A 20 12.20 -3.00 -7.43
N GLU A 21 12.06 -4.29 -7.72
CA GLU A 21 12.85 -5.37 -7.12
C GLU A 21 13.43 -6.21 -8.27
N ASN A 22 14.24 -5.56 -9.12
CA ASN A 22 14.66 -6.00 -10.48
C ASN A 22 13.62 -5.75 -11.59
N GLY A 23 12.95 -4.59 -11.55
CA GLY A 23 11.89 -4.23 -12.49
C GLY A 23 10.49 -4.50 -11.93
N GLN A 24 9.49 -4.58 -12.81
CA GLN A 24 8.08 -4.78 -12.42
C GLN A 24 7.86 -6.16 -11.78
N LYS A 25 7.41 -6.17 -10.53
CA LYS A 25 7.05 -7.39 -9.78
C LYS A 25 5.94 -8.19 -10.48
N PHE A 26 6.02 -9.52 -10.39
CA PHE A 26 5.10 -10.45 -11.04
C PHE A 26 4.80 -11.70 -10.22
N TYR A 27 3.63 -12.30 -10.44
CA TYR A 27 3.31 -13.68 -10.05
C TYR A 27 2.90 -14.51 -11.27
N TRP A 28 2.85 -15.84 -11.12
CA TRP A 28 2.38 -16.75 -12.16
C TRP A 28 0.93 -17.15 -11.89
N ASP A 29 0.03 -16.91 -12.85
CA ASP A 29 -1.34 -17.42 -12.81
C ASP A 29 -1.37 -18.82 -13.45
N PRO A 30 -1.64 -19.89 -12.67
CA PRO A 30 -1.60 -21.26 -13.18
C PRO A 30 -2.84 -21.63 -14.02
N VAL A 31 -3.95 -20.89 -13.91
CA VAL A 31 -5.20 -21.20 -14.61
C VAL A 31 -5.13 -20.71 -16.06
N PHE A 32 -4.66 -19.47 -16.24
CA PHE A 32 -4.47 -18.87 -17.57
C PHE A 32 -3.04 -19.02 -18.09
N ASN A 33 -2.14 -19.61 -17.29
CA ASN A 33 -0.76 -19.91 -17.65
C ASN A 33 0.01 -18.66 -18.11
N VAL A 34 -0.10 -17.57 -17.34
CA VAL A 34 0.41 -16.23 -17.71
C VAL A 34 1.07 -15.54 -16.50
N ARG A 35 2.10 -14.73 -16.76
CA ARG A 35 2.69 -13.85 -15.73
C ARG A 35 1.80 -12.62 -15.57
N MET A 36 1.54 -12.24 -14.32
CA MET A 36 0.68 -11.10 -13.99
C MET A 36 1.40 -10.08 -13.09
N PRO A 37 1.32 -8.77 -13.41
CA PRO A 37 1.89 -7.72 -12.58
C PRO A 37 1.08 -7.52 -11.32
N PHE A 38 1.74 -7.13 -10.23
CA PHE A 38 1.06 -6.76 -9.01
C PHE A 38 1.90 -5.79 -8.17
N SER A 39 1.23 -5.07 -7.26
CA SER A 39 1.85 -4.38 -6.13
C SER A 39 1.58 -5.20 -4.87
N SER A 40 2.61 -5.42 -4.04
CA SER A 40 2.43 -6.20 -2.81
C SER A 40 1.52 -5.46 -1.82
N GLY A 41 0.82 -6.21 -0.97
CA GLY A 41 -0.02 -5.59 0.07
C GLY A 41 0.77 -4.69 1.03
N GLN A 42 2.06 -4.99 1.26
CA GLN A 42 2.95 -4.13 2.04
C GLN A 42 3.21 -2.78 1.36
N GLN A 43 3.34 -2.76 0.03
CA GLN A 43 3.52 -1.52 -0.69
C GLN A 43 2.24 -0.69 -0.71
N VAL A 44 1.08 -1.31 -0.98
CA VAL A 44 -0.22 -0.65 -0.93
C VAL A 44 -0.45 -0.07 0.47
N LYS A 45 -0.19 -0.86 1.51
CA LYS A 45 -0.26 -0.43 2.91
C LYS A 45 0.63 0.76 3.18
N ARG A 46 1.91 0.70 2.80
CA ARG A 46 2.85 1.81 2.97
C ARG A 46 2.31 3.09 2.34
N SER A 47 1.85 3.02 1.09
CA SER A 47 1.30 4.18 0.38
C SER A 47 0.05 4.77 1.04
N ILE A 48 -0.84 3.92 1.58
CA ILE A 48 -2.02 4.37 2.34
C ILE A 48 -1.59 5.05 3.64
N ILE A 49 -0.68 4.43 4.39
CA ILE A 49 -0.21 4.96 5.68
C ILE A 49 0.56 6.27 5.50
N GLU A 50 1.45 6.36 4.51
CA GLU A 50 2.13 7.61 4.14
C GLU A 50 1.12 8.71 3.79
N SER A 51 0.09 8.39 3.00
CA SER A 51 -1.00 9.33 2.68
C SER A 51 -1.77 9.78 3.92
N ILE A 52 -1.99 8.91 4.91
CA ILE A 52 -2.65 9.28 6.17
C ILE A 52 -1.79 10.27 6.94
N VAL A 53 -0.49 9.97 7.09
CA VAL A 53 0.47 10.83 7.82
C VAL A 53 0.61 12.20 7.16
N ASP A 54 0.68 12.25 5.84
CA ASP A 54 0.72 13.49 5.07
C ASP A 54 -0.60 14.26 5.24
N GLY A 55 -1.73 13.56 5.17
CA GLY A 55 -3.07 14.14 5.38
C GLY A 55 -3.29 14.69 6.77
N THR A 56 -2.65 14.12 7.80
CA THR A 56 -2.67 14.66 9.17
C THR A 56 -1.62 15.75 9.40
N GLY A 57 -0.71 15.99 8.46
CA GLY A 57 0.38 16.97 8.59
C GLY A 57 1.34 16.64 9.74
N THR A 58 1.50 15.36 10.07
CA THR A 58 2.35 14.88 11.16
C THR A 58 3.62 14.23 10.62
N LYS A 59 4.64 14.06 11.46
CA LYS A 59 5.82 13.27 11.09
C LYS A 59 5.58 11.79 11.44
N PRO A 60 6.08 10.86 10.63
CA PRO A 60 6.07 9.45 11.00
C PRO A 60 7.01 9.18 12.17
N SER A 61 6.81 8.06 12.85
CA SER A 61 7.72 7.57 13.89
C SER A 61 9.13 7.36 13.34
N ALA A 62 10.14 7.64 14.18
CA ALA A 62 11.50 7.19 13.92
C ALA A 62 11.59 5.65 13.98
N VAL A 63 12.50 5.08 13.18
CA VAL A 63 12.82 3.66 13.15
C VAL A 63 14.32 3.51 13.33
N THR A 64 14.74 2.63 14.22
CA THR A 64 16.16 2.33 14.45
C THR A 64 16.56 1.11 13.64
N PHE A 65 17.54 1.27 12.76
CA PHE A 65 18.12 0.19 11.96
C PHE A 65 19.43 -0.28 12.62
N VAL A 66 19.49 -1.55 13.01
CA VAL A 66 20.68 -2.17 13.57
C VAL A 66 21.42 -2.90 12.45
N PHE A 67 22.75 -2.76 12.44
CA PHE A 67 23.63 -3.54 11.56
C PHE A 67 24.67 -4.24 12.41
N ASP A 68 24.84 -5.54 12.17
CA ASP A 68 25.83 -6.37 12.84
C ASP A 68 27.13 -6.39 12.03
N VAL A 69 28.29 -6.30 12.68
CA VAL A 69 29.58 -6.53 12.01
C VAL A 69 29.87 -8.03 12.04
N ASN A 70 29.99 -8.65 10.86
CA ASN A 70 30.31 -10.06 10.75
C ASN A 70 31.80 -10.34 11.04
N THR A 71 32.17 -11.62 11.13
CA THR A 71 33.54 -12.06 11.42
C THR A 71 34.58 -11.66 10.38
N LYS A 72 34.15 -11.16 9.20
CA LYS A 72 35.01 -10.64 8.13
C LYS A 72 35.11 -9.11 8.14
N GLY A 73 34.56 -8.45 9.16
CA GLY A 73 34.55 -6.98 9.27
C GLY A 73 33.56 -6.29 8.34
N ALA A 74 32.60 -7.01 7.75
CA ALA A 74 31.57 -6.43 6.89
C ALA A 74 30.23 -6.27 7.63
N LEU A 75 29.48 -5.23 7.29
CA LEU A 75 28.14 -4.98 7.83
C LEU A 75 27.13 -6.00 7.30
N GLY A 76 26.31 -6.56 8.19
CA GLY A 76 25.14 -7.38 7.91
C GLY A 76 23.89 -6.74 8.52
N GLU A 77 22.72 -7.09 7.99
CA GLU A 77 21.44 -6.61 8.49
C GLU A 77 21.16 -7.17 9.90
N GLY A 78 20.80 -6.30 10.84
CA GLY A 78 20.32 -6.63 12.18
C GLY A 78 18.82 -6.31 12.33
N GLU A 79 18.39 -6.04 13.56
CA GLU A 79 16.99 -5.72 13.86
C GLU A 79 16.54 -4.34 13.31
N VAL A 80 15.25 -4.26 13.00
CA VAL A 80 14.55 -3.00 12.72
C VAL A 80 13.60 -2.73 13.89
N LEU A 81 13.94 -1.73 14.71
CA LEU A 81 13.25 -1.46 15.96
C LEU A 81 12.31 -0.27 15.82
N SER A 82 11.01 -0.52 16.02
CA SER A 82 9.96 0.50 16.06
C SER A 82 9.91 1.19 17.43
N ALA A 83 9.45 2.44 17.46
CA ALA A 83 9.21 3.20 18.70
C ALA A 83 8.15 2.58 19.61
N CYS A 84 7.14 1.89 19.03
CA CYS A 84 6.01 1.29 19.73
C CYS A 84 5.16 2.31 20.51
N ASP A 85 4.81 3.41 19.83
CA ASP A 85 4.12 4.56 20.38
C ASP A 85 2.90 4.92 19.50
N PRO A 86 1.66 4.82 20.03
CA PRO A 86 0.44 5.05 19.27
C PRO A 86 0.14 6.54 19.03
N ARG A 87 0.94 7.46 19.58
CA ARG A 87 0.85 8.89 19.26
C ARG A 87 1.22 9.17 17.79
N TYR A 88 2.00 8.28 17.18
CA TYR A 88 2.34 8.36 15.76
C TYR A 88 1.30 7.60 14.93
N PHE A 89 0.63 8.30 14.00
CA PHE A 89 -0.42 7.71 13.19
C PHE A 89 0.07 6.54 12.31
N ASP A 90 1.32 6.56 11.84
CA ASP A 90 1.90 5.45 11.09
C ASP A 90 2.02 4.18 11.94
N GLN A 91 2.31 4.30 13.23
CA GLN A 91 2.35 3.16 14.14
C GLN A 91 0.97 2.74 14.61
N MET A 92 0.10 3.70 14.93
CA MET A 92 -1.27 3.40 15.34
C MET A 92 -2.02 2.56 14.31
N PHE A 93 -1.86 2.93 13.03
CA PHE A 93 -2.56 2.30 11.91
C PHE A 93 -1.71 1.27 11.15
N GLY A 94 -0.39 1.42 11.13
CA GLY A 94 0.53 0.46 10.51
C GLY A 94 0.85 -0.75 11.40
N GLY A 95 0.67 -0.61 12.71
CA GLY A 95 1.14 -1.57 13.71
C GLY A 95 2.66 -1.53 13.87
N TRP A 96 3.17 -2.30 14.84
CA TRP A 96 4.60 -2.39 15.12
C TRP A 96 4.98 -3.76 15.65
N MET A 97 6.27 -4.05 15.55
CA MET A 97 6.91 -5.16 16.22
C MET A 97 8.27 -4.69 16.73
N HIS A 98 8.55 -4.96 18.00
CA HIS A 98 9.82 -4.70 18.63
C HIS A 98 10.25 -5.96 19.37
N ALA A 99 11.11 -6.73 18.71
CA ALA A 99 11.70 -7.95 19.24
C ALA A 99 13.22 -7.77 19.24
N VAL A 100 13.83 -7.82 20.41
CA VAL A 100 15.29 -7.68 20.58
C VAL A 100 15.93 -9.07 20.58
N LYS A 101 17.05 -9.22 19.88
CA LYS A 101 17.83 -10.47 19.88
C LYS A 101 18.30 -10.82 21.29
N GLY A 102 18.16 -12.09 21.67
CA GLY A 102 18.61 -12.60 22.98
C GLY A 102 17.56 -12.58 24.09
N GLY A 103 16.33 -12.13 23.85
CA GLY A 103 15.18 -12.37 24.75
C GLY A 103 15.21 -11.64 26.10
N GLY A 104 16.11 -10.66 26.28
CA GLY A 104 16.23 -9.90 27.54
C GLY A 104 15.07 -8.94 27.81
N THR A 105 14.21 -8.68 26.82
CA THR A 105 13.00 -7.86 26.95
C THR A 105 11.82 -8.55 26.28
N LYS A 106 10.61 -8.36 26.82
CA LYS A 106 9.39 -8.86 26.18
C LYS A 106 9.22 -8.18 24.82
N THR A 107 8.78 -8.96 23.83
CA THR A 107 8.44 -8.43 22.52
C THR A 107 7.20 -7.55 22.63
N LEU A 108 7.27 -6.32 22.11
CA LEU A 108 6.10 -5.47 21.93
C LEU A 108 5.54 -5.70 20.53
N LYS A 109 4.23 -5.96 20.42
CA LYS A 109 3.64 -6.27 19.12
C LYS A 109 2.21 -5.79 19.03
N ARG A 110 1.94 -4.96 18.02
CA ARG A 110 0.59 -4.56 17.63
C ARG A 110 0.35 -4.91 16.16
N ARG A 111 -0.80 -5.51 15.88
CA ARG A 111 -1.24 -5.74 14.50
C ARG A 111 -1.92 -4.48 13.97
N SER A 112 -1.74 -4.23 12.67
CA SER A 112 -2.45 -3.16 12.00
C SER A 112 -3.95 -3.41 12.05
N PRO A 113 -4.78 -2.39 12.36
CA PRO A 113 -6.23 -2.47 12.19
C PRO A 113 -6.65 -2.55 10.71
N PHE A 114 -5.71 -2.32 9.79
CA PHE A 114 -5.93 -2.49 8.35
C PHE A 114 -5.37 -3.83 7.85
N SER A 115 -6.25 -4.63 7.26
CA SER A 115 -5.86 -5.78 6.43
C SER A 115 -5.96 -5.40 4.97
N ILE A 116 -4.83 -5.37 4.27
CA ILE A 116 -4.72 -4.82 2.92
C ILE A 116 -4.20 -5.89 1.97
N SER A 117 -4.94 -6.14 0.89
CA SER A 117 -4.53 -7.09 -0.14
C SER A 117 -3.40 -6.52 -1.00
N ALA A 118 -2.75 -7.40 -1.76
CA ALA A 118 -2.02 -6.95 -2.94
C ALA A 118 -2.96 -6.20 -3.91
N MET A 119 -2.44 -5.20 -4.61
CA MET A 119 -3.10 -4.66 -5.79
C MET A 119 -2.76 -5.56 -6.97
N ARG A 120 -3.75 -6.29 -7.46
CA ARG A 120 -3.60 -7.35 -8.46
C ARG A 120 -4.58 -7.17 -9.61
N PRO A 121 -4.35 -7.79 -10.77
CA PRO A 121 -5.29 -7.77 -11.88
C PRO A 121 -6.66 -8.26 -11.44
N ILE A 122 -7.72 -7.63 -11.94
CA ILE A 122 -9.08 -8.10 -11.72
C ILE A 122 -9.29 -9.46 -12.43
N HIS A 123 -8.63 -9.65 -13.58
CA HIS A 123 -8.66 -10.88 -14.37
C HIS A 123 -7.41 -10.97 -15.25
N PRO A 124 -6.83 -12.18 -15.47
CA PRO A 124 -5.65 -12.35 -16.33
C PRO A 124 -5.80 -11.88 -17.79
N LEU A 125 -7.02 -11.78 -18.28
CA LEU A 125 -7.34 -11.31 -19.64
C LEU A 125 -7.59 -9.80 -19.74
N LEU A 126 -7.57 -9.07 -18.61
CA LEU A 126 -7.87 -7.62 -18.54
C LEU A 126 -6.67 -6.79 -18.06
N SER A 127 -5.50 -7.42 -17.93
CA SER A 127 -4.25 -6.78 -17.55
C SER A 127 -3.07 -7.56 -18.10
N GLY A 128 -1.90 -6.94 -18.13
CA GLY A 128 -0.71 -7.65 -18.58
C GLY A 128 0.56 -6.82 -18.52
N TYR A 129 1.54 -7.25 -19.31
CA TYR A 129 2.84 -6.63 -19.45
C TYR A 129 3.06 -6.05 -20.83
N ALA A 130 3.53 -4.80 -20.87
CA ALA A 130 4.21 -4.28 -22.04
C ALA A 130 5.72 -4.40 -21.81
N LYS A 131 6.44 -4.97 -22.78
CA LYS A 131 7.90 -4.90 -22.80
C LYS A 131 8.32 -3.57 -23.39
N GLU A 132 9.31 -2.94 -22.77
CA GLU A 132 9.95 -1.76 -23.31
C GLU A 132 11.45 -1.82 -23.08
N ASN A 133 12.18 -1.06 -23.89
CA ASN A 133 13.59 -0.78 -23.63
C ASN A 133 13.71 0.69 -23.24
N ILE A 134 14.54 0.98 -22.25
CA ILE A 134 14.74 2.36 -21.78
C ILE A 134 16.17 2.81 -22.01
N SER A 135 16.35 4.12 -22.14
CA SER A 135 17.65 4.76 -22.27
C SER A 135 17.92 5.64 -21.05
N PHE A 136 19.04 5.42 -20.38
CA PHE A 136 19.61 6.40 -19.47
C PHE A 136 20.54 7.31 -20.28
N ASP A 137 20.07 8.52 -20.60
CA ASP A 137 20.79 9.45 -21.47
C ASP A 137 21.17 10.73 -20.72
N ARG A 138 22.45 11.09 -20.79
CA ARG A 138 23.03 12.34 -20.28
C ARG A 138 23.93 13.02 -21.31
N SER A 139 23.81 12.63 -22.57
CA SER A 139 24.59 13.16 -23.68
C SER A 139 24.24 14.61 -24.04
N ASP A 140 23.15 15.16 -23.49
CA ASP A 140 22.78 16.56 -23.63
C ASP A 140 23.66 17.51 -22.79
N ARG A 141 24.37 16.99 -21.78
CA ARG A 141 25.24 17.77 -20.89
C ARG A 141 26.54 17.00 -20.54
N PRO A 142 27.34 16.60 -21.54
CA PRO A 142 28.48 15.71 -21.32
C PRO A 142 29.52 16.29 -20.35
N GLU A 143 29.75 17.60 -20.40
CA GLU A 143 30.72 18.32 -19.56
C GLU A 143 30.37 18.32 -18.06
N LEU A 144 29.11 18.06 -17.69
CA LEU A 144 28.70 17.99 -16.28
C LEU A 144 28.97 16.60 -15.66
N HIS A 145 29.37 15.64 -16.47
CA HIS A 145 29.36 14.23 -16.10
C HIS A 145 30.74 13.61 -16.27
N LYS A 146 31.21 12.93 -15.22
CA LYS A 146 32.50 12.23 -15.25
C LYS A 146 32.32 10.82 -15.79
N VAL A 147 33.07 10.49 -16.84
CA VAL A 147 33.20 9.12 -17.35
C VAL A 147 34.47 8.50 -16.77
N ILE A 148 34.37 7.26 -16.29
CA ILE A 148 35.53 6.46 -15.85
C ILE A 148 35.47 5.15 -16.62
N VAL A 149 36.46 4.90 -17.46
CA VAL A 149 36.66 3.62 -18.15
C VAL A 149 37.79 2.88 -17.45
N ARG A 150 37.59 1.59 -17.19
CA ARG A 150 38.59 0.74 -16.53
C ARG A 150 38.97 -0.45 -17.40
N ASP A 151 40.23 -0.86 -17.30
CA ASP A 151 40.72 -2.09 -17.91
C ASP A 151 40.24 -3.35 -17.13
N SER A 152 40.64 -4.53 -17.60
CA SER A 152 40.31 -5.82 -16.97
C SER A 152 40.95 -6.03 -15.59
N LYS A 153 41.94 -5.21 -15.22
CA LYS A 153 42.61 -5.23 -13.91
C LYS A 153 42.04 -4.17 -12.96
N GLY A 154 41.11 -3.34 -13.42
CA GLY A 154 40.47 -2.27 -12.66
C GLY A 154 41.21 -0.93 -12.68
N ASN A 155 42.28 -0.78 -13.48
CA ASN A 155 42.99 0.48 -13.64
C ASN A 155 42.18 1.45 -14.49
N ILE A 156 42.23 2.74 -14.17
CA ILE A 156 41.52 3.79 -14.92
C ILE A 156 42.32 4.14 -16.18
N LEU A 157 41.65 4.19 -17.32
CA LEU A 157 42.25 4.61 -18.59
C LEU A 157 42.32 6.14 -18.69
N SER A 158 43.31 6.64 -19.43
CA SER A 158 43.43 8.04 -19.82
C SER A 158 42.49 8.39 -20.99
N ASP A 159 42.26 9.69 -21.22
CA ASP A 159 41.36 10.17 -22.28
C ASP A 159 41.87 9.75 -23.67
N ASP A 160 43.17 9.85 -23.95
CA ASP A 160 43.80 9.41 -25.21
C ASP A 160 43.58 7.90 -25.46
N GLU A 161 43.67 7.06 -24.42
CA GLU A 161 43.41 5.63 -24.53
C GLU A 161 41.93 5.37 -24.85
N ILE A 162 41.02 6.09 -24.19
CA ILE A 162 39.58 5.99 -24.43
C ILE A 162 39.25 6.42 -25.86
N GLU A 163 39.80 7.53 -26.35
CA GLU A 163 39.59 7.99 -27.73
C GLU A 163 40.04 6.94 -28.74
N ASN A 164 41.22 6.35 -28.54
CA ASN A 164 41.73 5.26 -29.38
C ASN A 164 40.80 4.03 -29.38
N PHE A 165 40.21 3.67 -28.24
CA PHE A 165 39.22 2.58 -28.17
C PHE A 165 37.90 2.89 -28.89
N LEU A 166 37.55 4.16 -29.04
CA LEU A 166 36.31 4.58 -29.68
C LEU A 166 36.43 4.73 -31.21
N ILE A 167 37.65 4.77 -31.76
CA ILE A 167 37.87 4.90 -33.22
C ILE A 167 37.11 3.82 -33.99
N GLY A 168 36.30 4.23 -34.96
CA GLY A 168 35.51 3.33 -35.80
C GLY A 168 34.26 2.76 -35.12
N THR A 169 33.90 3.24 -33.92
CA THR A 169 32.68 2.85 -33.20
C THR A 169 31.71 4.03 -33.08
N ASP A 170 30.39 3.74 -33.06
CA ASP A 170 29.33 4.72 -32.75
C ASP A 170 28.93 4.65 -31.27
N ARG A 171 29.90 4.36 -30.39
CA ARG A 171 29.61 4.09 -28.97
C ARG A 171 29.53 5.39 -28.17
N SER A 172 28.33 5.70 -27.67
CA SER A 172 28.17 6.76 -26.67
C SER A 172 28.56 6.27 -25.27
N LEU A 173 29.39 7.04 -24.55
CA LEU A 173 29.74 6.79 -23.15
C LEU A 173 28.76 7.43 -22.15
N TYR A 174 27.93 8.36 -22.62
CA TYR A 174 26.94 9.10 -21.82
C TYR A 174 25.52 8.54 -21.93
N ARG A 175 25.31 7.54 -22.79
CA ARG A 175 24.05 6.83 -22.96
C ARG A 175 24.21 5.36 -22.58
N LYS A 176 23.31 4.86 -21.72
CA LYS A 176 23.17 3.43 -21.44
C LYS A 176 21.83 2.92 -21.92
N TRP A 177 21.86 1.89 -22.76
CA TRP A 177 20.68 1.13 -23.14
C TRP A 177 20.37 0.09 -22.06
N ILE A 178 19.12 0.03 -21.63
CA ILE A 178 18.66 -0.89 -20.59
C ILE A 178 17.48 -1.70 -21.19
N PRO A 179 17.78 -2.90 -21.74
CA PRO A 179 16.78 -3.70 -22.43
C PRO A 179 15.84 -4.44 -21.47
N GLU A 180 14.77 -5.03 -22.02
CA GLU A 180 13.86 -5.98 -21.35
C GLU A 180 13.17 -5.46 -20.08
N ASN A 181 12.86 -4.16 -20.05
CA ASN A 181 12.01 -3.61 -19.01
C ASN A 181 10.55 -4.03 -19.23
N SER A 182 9.80 -4.13 -18.15
CA SER A 182 8.38 -4.49 -18.18
C SER A 182 7.54 -3.42 -17.50
N ARG A 183 6.37 -3.14 -18.06
CA ARG A 183 5.36 -2.21 -17.54
C ARG A 183 4.03 -2.91 -17.37
N ALA A 184 3.38 -2.68 -16.23
CA ALA A 184 2.03 -3.15 -15.97
C ALA A 184 1.02 -2.28 -16.72
N TYR A 185 0.01 -2.90 -17.30
CA TYR A 185 -1.16 -2.20 -17.84
C TYR A 185 -2.46 -2.93 -17.52
N GLY A 186 -3.59 -2.22 -17.61
CA GLY A 186 -4.95 -2.75 -17.52
C GLY A 186 -5.62 -2.54 -16.17
N LEU A 187 -6.55 -3.43 -15.83
CA LEU A 187 -7.48 -3.26 -14.70
C LEU A 187 -7.06 -4.01 -13.44
N PHE A 188 -6.85 -3.28 -12.34
CA PHE A 188 -6.38 -3.80 -11.07
C PHE A 188 -7.40 -3.57 -9.96
N VAL A 189 -7.44 -4.48 -9.00
CA VAL A 189 -8.22 -4.35 -7.76
C VAL A 189 -7.32 -4.44 -6.55
N TYR A 190 -7.70 -3.74 -5.50
CA TYR A 190 -7.18 -3.90 -4.15
C TYR A 190 -8.35 -3.92 -3.16
N ASP A 191 -8.15 -4.64 -2.06
CA ASP A 191 -9.13 -4.84 -1.02
C ASP A 191 -8.56 -4.35 0.32
N VAL A 192 -9.36 -3.68 1.13
CA VAL A 192 -9.03 -3.25 2.49
C VAL A 192 -10.14 -3.69 3.44
N ALA A 193 -9.76 -4.28 4.56
CA ALA A 193 -10.63 -4.46 5.72
C ALA A 193 -10.14 -3.60 6.88
N ILE A 194 -11.04 -2.88 7.51
CA ILE A 194 -10.80 -2.01 8.67
C ILE A 194 -11.46 -2.68 9.88
N ASP A 195 -10.67 -3.06 10.89
CA ASP A 195 -11.18 -3.54 12.17
C ASP A 195 -11.44 -2.36 13.11
N LEU A 196 -12.71 -1.95 13.23
CA LEU A 196 -13.12 -0.78 13.99
C LEU A 196 -12.81 -0.93 15.49
N ARG A 197 -12.83 -2.14 16.02
CA ARG A 197 -12.61 -2.42 17.44
C ARG A 197 -11.18 -2.10 17.90
N THR A 198 -10.24 -2.15 16.95
CA THR A 198 -8.81 -1.92 17.22
C THR A 198 -8.28 -0.63 16.57
N LEU A 199 -9.04 -0.01 15.65
CA LEU A 199 -8.60 1.14 14.86
C LEU A 199 -8.05 2.29 15.71
N PHE A 200 -8.75 2.60 16.80
CA PHE A 200 -8.38 3.67 17.74
C PHE A 200 -8.06 3.17 19.15
N CYS A 201 -7.86 1.86 19.33
CA CYS A 201 -7.65 1.24 20.63
C CYS A 201 -6.31 0.51 20.70
N VAL A 202 -5.59 0.65 21.82
CA VAL A 202 -4.33 -0.07 22.12
C VAL A 202 -4.48 -0.91 23.39
N SER A 203 -4.01 -2.15 23.35
CA SER A 203 -4.12 -3.07 24.49
C SER A 203 -3.23 -2.64 25.64
N THR A 204 -3.76 -2.69 26.86
CA THR A 204 -2.99 -2.46 28.10
C THR A 204 -2.44 -3.75 28.71
N ASN A 205 -2.74 -4.91 28.10
CA ASN A 205 -2.27 -6.21 28.55
C ASN A 205 -0.73 -6.25 28.67
N GLN A 206 -0.20 -6.76 29.79
CA GLN A 206 1.26 -6.84 30.04
C GLN A 206 1.83 -8.27 29.93
N MET A 207 0.97 -9.26 29.71
CA MET A 207 1.37 -10.63 29.41
C MET A 207 1.89 -10.71 27.98
N GLU A 208 1.10 -10.19 27.03
CA GLU A 208 1.40 -10.05 25.60
C GLU A 208 1.30 -8.55 25.21
N PRO A 209 2.33 -7.74 25.54
CA PRO A 209 2.22 -6.29 25.49
C PRO A 209 2.23 -5.69 24.09
N GLU A 210 1.31 -4.74 23.87
CA GLU A 210 1.44 -3.76 22.78
C GLU A 210 2.32 -2.58 23.21
N LEU A 211 2.27 -2.20 24.49
CA LEU A 211 2.90 -1.02 25.07
C LEU A 211 3.67 -1.36 26.35
N ARG A 212 4.65 -0.50 26.67
CA ARG A 212 5.33 -0.51 27.97
C ARG A 212 4.41 0.10 29.04
N SER A 213 4.54 -0.35 30.28
CA SER A 213 3.74 0.17 31.41
C SER A 213 3.88 1.69 31.59
N GLY A 214 5.09 2.24 31.43
CA GLY A 214 5.30 3.70 31.49
C GLY A 214 4.53 4.46 30.40
N THR A 215 4.50 3.93 29.18
CA THR A 215 3.75 4.53 28.05
C THR A 215 2.24 4.51 28.31
N ILE A 216 1.71 3.47 28.96
CA ILE A 216 0.28 3.41 29.33
C ILE A 216 -0.08 4.58 30.25
N GLU A 217 0.72 4.83 31.29
CA GLU A 217 0.47 5.92 32.24
C GLU A 217 0.64 7.30 31.59
N GLU A 218 1.61 7.47 30.69
CA GLU A 218 1.76 8.69 29.89
C GLU A 218 0.50 8.96 29.05
N LEU A 219 -0.01 7.96 28.32
CA LEU A 219 -1.20 8.11 27.47
C LEU A 219 -2.45 8.46 28.28
N LYS A 220 -2.64 7.86 29.47
CA LYS A 220 -3.74 8.22 30.38
C LYS A 220 -3.67 9.68 30.80
N ASN A 221 -2.48 10.17 31.16
CA ASN A 221 -2.26 11.57 31.52
C ASN A 221 -2.48 12.53 30.33
N GLU A 222 -2.28 12.05 29.10
CA GLU A 222 -2.56 12.76 27.85
C GLU A 222 -4.04 12.68 27.41
N GLY A 223 -4.91 12.07 28.23
CA GLY A 223 -6.35 12.02 28.00
C GLY A 223 -6.84 10.84 27.18
N TRP A 224 -6.03 9.79 26.98
CA TRP A 224 -6.52 8.53 26.42
C TRP A 224 -7.47 7.85 27.40
N LYS A 225 -8.64 7.43 26.91
CA LYS A 225 -9.71 6.90 27.76
C LYS A 225 -9.51 5.41 28.01
N GLU A 226 -9.61 4.99 29.26
CA GLU A 226 -9.69 3.56 29.60
C GLU A 226 -11.02 2.98 29.12
N SER A 227 -10.95 1.83 28.44
CA SER A 227 -12.12 1.12 27.92
C SER A 227 -11.83 -0.38 27.84
N GLU A 228 -12.82 -1.13 27.40
CA GLU A 228 -12.74 -2.56 27.16
C GLU A 228 -13.38 -2.91 25.81
N ASN A 229 -12.74 -3.80 25.06
CA ASN A 229 -13.29 -4.38 23.85
C ASN A 229 -13.26 -5.91 23.94
N VAL A 230 -13.68 -6.60 22.88
CA VAL A 230 -13.71 -8.08 22.83
C VAL A 230 -12.35 -8.75 23.04
N PHE A 231 -11.25 -8.00 23.01
CA PHE A 231 -9.88 -8.48 23.26
C PHE A 231 -9.38 -8.17 24.69
N GLY A 232 -10.16 -7.41 25.48
CA GLY A 232 -9.87 -7.03 26.85
C GLY A 232 -9.62 -5.53 27.03
N ALA A 233 -8.96 -5.19 28.15
CA ALA A 233 -8.69 -3.81 28.54
C ALA A 233 -7.79 -3.08 27.54
N CYS A 234 -8.15 -1.83 27.23
CA CYS A 234 -7.47 -1.01 26.25
C CYS A 234 -7.54 0.49 26.61
N LEU A 235 -6.70 1.28 25.93
CA LEU A 235 -6.83 2.73 25.88
C LEU A 235 -7.36 3.15 24.51
N VAL A 236 -8.28 4.12 24.51
CA VAL A 236 -8.90 4.69 23.32
C VAL A 236 -8.31 6.06 23.05
N MET A 237 -7.95 6.30 21.78
CA MET A 237 -7.44 7.58 21.30
C MET A 237 -8.44 8.71 21.58
N PRO A 238 -7.97 9.90 22.04
CA PRO A 238 -8.82 11.07 22.26
C PRO A 238 -9.65 11.46 21.04
N GLU A 239 -10.89 11.91 21.27
CA GLU A 239 -11.88 12.24 20.23
C GLU A 239 -11.34 13.21 19.17
N ASN A 240 -10.69 14.30 19.58
CA ASN A 240 -10.11 15.29 18.66
C ASN A 240 -9.03 14.69 17.72
N LEU A 241 -8.27 13.70 18.19
CA LEU A 241 -7.30 12.98 17.38
C LEU A 241 -7.98 11.97 16.46
N ARG A 242 -9.06 11.33 16.94
CA ARG A 242 -9.90 10.43 16.13
C ARG A 242 -10.56 11.18 14.98
N GLU A 243 -11.18 12.32 15.20
CA GLU A 243 -11.79 13.14 14.13
C GLU A 243 -10.79 13.48 13.03
N LYS A 244 -9.59 13.95 13.43
CA LYS A 244 -8.50 14.24 12.51
C LYS A 244 -8.05 13.00 11.73
N ALA A 245 -7.92 11.86 12.41
CA ALA A 245 -7.53 10.60 11.78
C ALA A 245 -8.61 10.07 10.82
N ILE A 246 -9.88 10.13 11.19
CA ILE A 246 -11.01 9.65 10.37
C ILE A 246 -11.04 10.39 9.02
N ALA A 247 -10.89 11.71 9.03
CA ALA A 247 -10.81 12.51 7.80
C ALA A 247 -9.61 12.08 6.93
N ALA A 248 -8.44 11.89 7.53
CA ALA A 248 -7.24 11.46 6.81
C ALA A 248 -7.34 10.02 6.28
N ILE A 249 -7.95 9.10 7.04
CA ILE A 249 -8.17 7.70 6.66
C ILE A 249 -9.12 7.62 5.46
N ALA A 250 -10.29 8.26 5.55
CA ALA A 250 -11.29 8.25 4.48
C ALA A 250 -10.68 8.73 3.16
N LYS A 251 -10.03 9.89 3.19
CA LYS A 251 -9.34 10.46 2.02
C LYS A 251 -8.25 9.55 1.49
N SER A 252 -7.42 8.98 2.37
CA SER A 252 -6.25 8.19 1.96
C SER A 252 -6.62 6.83 1.40
N LEU A 253 -7.66 6.18 1.90
CA LEU A 253 -8.13 4.89 1.38
C LEU A 253 -8.64 4.97 -0.07
N ILE A 254 -9.11 6.14 -0.47
CA ILE A 254 -9.58 6.43 -1.83
C ILE A 254 -8.44 6.94 -2.71
N ASN A 255 -7.63 7.89 -2.22
CA ASN A 255 -6.72 8.68 -3.03
C ASN A 255 -5.23 8.33 -2.92
N TRP A 256 -4.86 7.29 -2.17
CA TRP A 256 -3.46 6.85 -2.06
C TRP A 256 -2.84 6.55 -3.44
N ARG A 257 -1.52 6.70 -3.57
CA ARG A 257 -0.81 6.52 -4.84
C ARG A 257 0.43 5.65 -4.65
N ILE A 258 0.76 4.83 -5.64
CA ILE A 258 2.05 4.15 -5.67
C ILE A 258 3.11 5.14 -6.15
N GLY A 259 4.02 5.51 -5.25
CA GLY A 259 5.24 6.21 -5.63
C GLY A 259 6.18 5.23 -6.33
N SER A 260 6.47 5.45 -7.62
CA SER A 260 7.54 4.76 -8.33
C SER A 260 8.73 5.70 -8.53
N ASN A 261 9.93 5.17 -8.82
CA ASN A 261 11.09 6.02 -9.13
C ASN A 261 10.84 6.98 -10.31
N GLN A 262 9.97 6.61 -11.25
CA GLN A 262 9.63 7.40 -12.43
C GLN A 262 8.41 8.31 -12.22
N ALA A 263 7.57 8.00 -11.24
CA ALA A 263 6.32 8.69 -10.95
C ALA A 263 6.18 8.94 -9.45
N ARG A 264 7.17 9.65 -8.87
CA ARG A 264 7.19 9.95 -7.43
C ARG A 264 6.09 10.94 -7.03
N THR A 265 5.78 11.88 -7.91
CA THR A 265 4.84 12.98 -7.65
C THR A 265 3.50 12.80 -8.37
N PHE A 266 3.50 12.19 -9.55
CA PHE A 266 2.30 12.03 -10.35
C PHE A 266 2.33 10.77 -11.20
N SER A 267 1.31 9.93 -11.01
CA SER A 267 0.85 8.93 -11.97
C SER A 267 -0.66 8.94 -11.88
N LEU A 268 -1.33 8.96 -13.03
CA LEU A 268 -2.77 9.14 -13.08
C LEU A 268 -3.51 7.98 -12.40
N MET A 269 -3.01 6.73 -12.54
CA MET A 269 -3.52 5.48 -11.94
C MET A 269 -4.98 5.57 -11.50
N GLU A 270 -5.85 5.80 -12.48
CA GLU A 270 -7.21 6.29 -12.25
C GLU A 270 -7.97 5.31 -11.37
N THR A 271 -8.64 5.82 -10.34
CA THR A 271 -9.64 5.05 -9.62
C THR A 271 -10.93 5.09 -10.41
N LEU A 272 -11.33 3.94 -10.96
CA LEU A 272 -12.49 3.81 -11.82
C LEU A 272 -13.77 3.60 -11.01
N ALA A 273 -13.68 2.80 -9.94
CA ALA A 273 -14.80 2.55 -9.05
C ALA A 273 -14.33 2.16 -7.65
N VAL A 274 -15.15 2.44 -6.64
CA VAL A 274 -14.95 2.00 -5.27
C VAL A 274 -16.24 1.34 -4.77
N ALA A 275 -16.13 0.18 -4.15
CA ALA A 275 -17.22 -0.46 -3.43
C ALA A 275 -16.92 -0.47 -1.93
N ILE A 276 -17.89 -0.07 -1.11
CA ILE A 276 -17.79 -0.03 0.36
C ILE A 276 -18.93 -0.84 0.96
N SER A 277 -18.63 -1.70 1.93
CA SER A 277 -19.66 -2.52 2.59
C SER A 277 -19.21 -2.99 3.97
N GLN A 278 -20.15 -3.36 4.83
CA GLN A 278 -19.89 -4.09 6.07
C GLN A 278 -19.92 -5.62 5.85
N ASN A 279 -20.18 -6.08 4.63
CA ASN A 279 -20.14 -7.49 4.24
C ASN A 279 -19.13 -7.73 3.09
N ALA A 280 -18.02 -8.39 3.41
CA ALA A 280 -16.93 -8.66 2.45
C ALA A 280 -17.38 -9.36 1.15
N ASN A 281 -18.39 -10.23 1.21
CA ASN A 281 -18.86 -10.98 0.03
C ASN A 281 -19.54 -10.08 -1.02
N THR A 282 -20.14 -8.97 -0.56
CA THR A 282 -20.80 -8.01 -1.46
C THR A 282 -19.79 -7.23 -2.28
N LEU A 283 -18.55 -7.01 -1.79
CA LEU A 283 -17.50 -6.33 -2.55
C LEU A 283 -17.09 -7.12 -3.80
N ALA A 284 -16.85 -8.42 -3.62
CA ALA A 284 -16.44 -9.30 -4.70
C ALA A 284 -17.54 -9.47 -5.75
N SER A 285 -18.79 -9.33 -5.33
CA SER A 285 -19.94 -9.34 -6.23
C SER A 285 -20.09 -7.97 -6.93
N SER A 286 -19.84 -6.85 -6.27
CA SER A 286 -20.06 -5.51 -6.83
C SER A 286 -19.04 -5.10 -7.89
N ILE A 287 -17.77 -5.45 -7.72
CA ILE A 287 -16.71 -5.19 -8.69
C ILE A 287 -16.03 -6.52 -9.04
N ARG A 288 -16.32 -7.03 -10.25
CA ARG A 288 -15.89 -8.35 -10.70
C ARG A 288 -15.53 -8.39 -12.18
N ALA A 289 -14.83 -9.44 -12.57
CA ALA A 289 -14.73 -9.83 -13.97
C ALA A 289 -15.64 -11.03 -14.25
N LYS A 290 -16.15 -11.12 -15.47
CA LYS A 290 -16.98 -12.23 -15.95
C LYS A 290 -16.44 -12.72 -17.28
N LEU A 291 -16.30 -14.03 -17.44
CA LEU A 291 -16.02 -14.63 -18.74
C LEU A 291 -17.19 -14.40 -19.70
N VAL A 292 -16.86 -14.06 -20.95
CA VAL A 292 -17.84 -13.90 -22.01
C VAL A 292 -17.93 -15.20 -22.76
N ASP A 293 -19.16 -15.69 -22.89
CA ASP A 293 -19.50 -16.86 -23.71
C ASP A 293 -20.00 -16.32 -25.06
N ASP A 294 -19.12 -16.36 -26.06
CA ASP A 294 -19.36 -15.85 -27.42
C ASP A 294 -18.99 -16.87 -28.50
N ASP A 295 -19.02 -18.17 -28.15
CA ASP A 295 -18.64 -19.30 -29.00
C ASP A 295 -17.21 -19.20 -29.60
N SER A 296 -16.36 -18.31 -29.09
CA SER A 296 -14.99 -18.14 -29.58
C SER A 296 -14.00 -19.10 -28.93
N GLU A 297 -13.01 -19.57 -29.71
CA GLU A 297 -11.98 -20.50 -29.22
C GLU A 297 -11.08 -19.90 -28.13
N ARG A 298 -11.03 -18.56 -28.01
CA ARG A 298 -10.19 -17.88 -27.02
C ARG A 298 -11.07 -17.24 -25.95
N PRO A 299 -10.87 -17.57 -24.67
CA PRO A 299 -11.67 -16.99 -23.60
C PRO A 299 -11.51 -15.47 -23.60
N LYS A 300 -12.63 -14.77 -23.40
CA LYS A 300 -12.67 -13.33 -23.18
C LYS A 300 -13.24 -13.05 -21.80
N ALA A 301 -12.85 -11.94 -21.21
CA ALA A 301 -13.43 -11.46 -19.97
C ALA A 301 -13.92 -10.03 -20.15
N LYS A 302 -14.91 -9.64 -19.36
CA LYS A 302 -15.37 -8.26 -19.24
C LYS A 302 -15.41 -7.85 -17.77
N LEU A 303 -15.13 -6.58 -17.53
CA LEU A 303 -15.39 -5.95 -16.23
C LEU A 303 -16.90 -5.82 -16.02
N VAL A 304 -17.37 -6.05 -14.80
CA VAL A 304 -18.76 -5.85 -14.38
C VAL A 304 -18.76 -5.04 -13.09
N ILE A 305 -19.51 -3.94 -13.12
CA ILE A 305 -19.85 -3.12 -11.96
C ILE A 305 -21.32 -3.34 -11.67
N ASP A 306 -21.65 -3.77 -10.46
CA ASP A 306 -23.00 -4.19 -10.07
C ASP A 306 -23.42 -3.48 -8.79
N GLU A 307 -24.12 -2.36 -8.99
CA GLU A 307 -24.63 -1.49 -7.92
C GLU A 307 -25.73 -2.18 -7.08
N LYS A 308 -26.26 -3.33 -7.52
CA LYS A 308 -27.32 -4.08 -6.83
C LYS A 308 -26.78 -5.26 -6.02
N ALA A 309 -25.46 -5.47 -6.03
CA ALA A 309 -24.82 -6.58 -5.33
C ALA A 309 -24.65 -6.36 -3.80
N GLY A 310 -25.17 -5.25 -3.27
CA GLY A 310 -25.30 -5.00 -1.83
C GLY A 310 -24.16 -4.21 -1.18
N ALA A 311 -23.16 -3.77 -1.95
CA ALA A 311 -22.21 -2.75 -1.50
C ALA A 311 -22.64 -1.37 -2.04
N ASP A 312 -22.25 -0.31 -1.33
CA ASP A 312 -22.34 1.05 -1.88
C ASP A 312 -21.24 1.21 -2.92
N VAL A 313 -21.62 1.45 -4.19
CA VAL A 313 -20.69 1.53 -5.31
C VAL A 313 -20.63 2.95 -5.85
N PHE A 314 -19.41 3.47 -5.96
CA PHE A 314 -19.11 4.81 -6.43
C PHE A 314 -18.31 4.71 -7.73
N ILE A 315 -18.86 5.24 -8.83
CA ILE A 315 -18.33 5.02 -10.18
C ILE A 315 -17.88 6.36 -10.78
N THR A 316 -16.62 6.45 -11.20
CA THR A 316 -16.10 7.64 -11.87
C THR A 316 -16.39 7.59 -13.38
N PRO A 317 -16.46 8.74 -14.08
CA PRO A 317 -16.75 8.77 -15.51
C PRO A 317 -15.73 8.02 -16.38
N SER A 318 -14.47 7.90 -15.94
CA SER A 318 -13.45 7.14 -16.68
C SER A 318 -13.73 5.63 -16.68
N CYS A 319 -14.59 5.12 -15.77
CA CYS A 319 -14.99 3.72 -15.75
C CYS A 319 -15.71 3.30 -17.05
N SER A 320 -16.48 4.21 -17.66
CA SER A 320 -17.27 3.95 -18.87
C SER A 320 -16.41 3.63 -20.10
N ALA A 321 -15.10 3.92 -20.05
CA ALA A 321 -14.16 3.52 -21.10
C ALA A 321 -13.87 2.01 -21.10
N TYR A 322 -14.15 1.31 -19.99
CA TYR A 322 -13.77 -0.09 -19.78
C TYR A 322 -14.96 -1.04 -19.58
N THR A 323 -16.13 -0.51 -19.21
CA THR A 323 -17.36 -1.28 -19.10
C THR A 323 -18.59 -0.38 -19.19
N ILE A 324 -19.76 -0.98 -19.39
CA ILE A 324 -21.03 -0.24 -19.40
C ILE A 324 -21.43 0.04 -17.95
N THR A 325 -21.65 1.32 -17.67
CA THR A 325 -22.08 1.85 -16.36
C THR A 325 -23.27 2.80 -16.56
N SER A 326 -24.01 3.09 -15.49
CA SER A 326 -25.27 3.87 -15.56
C SER A 326 -25.34 5.07 -14.63
N ASN A 327 -24.53 5.13 -13.57
CA ASN A 327 -24.61 6.12 -12.49
C ASN A 327 -23.24 6.75 -12.19
N GLU A 328 -22.46 7.05 -13.22
CA GLU A 328 -21.16 7.68 -13.09
C GLU A 328 -21.31 9.13 -12.58
N LYS A 329 -20.45 9.52 -11.65
CA LYS A 329 -20.43 10.89 -11.11
C LYS A 329 -19.02 11.44 -11.02
N ASN A 330 -18.87 12.71 -11.35
CA ASN A 330 -17.62 13.45 -11.11
C ASN A 330 -17.26 13.51 -9.63
N THR A 331 -18.26 13.43 -8.74
CA THR A 331 -18.15 13.46 -7.28
C THR A 331 -18.03 12.06 -6.65
N ALA A 332 -17.88 11.00 -7.44
CA ALA A 332 -17.96 9.63 -6.93
C ALA A 332 -16.89 9.33 -5.87
N LEU A 333 -15.66 9.83 -6.03
CA LEU A 333 -14.59 9.60 -5.06
C LEU A 333 -14.84 10.39 -3.77
N GLU A 334 -15.31 11.63 -3.87
CA GLU A 334 -15.70 12.44 -2.71
C GLU A 334 -16.89 11.83 -1.96
N GLU A 335 -17.88 11.29 -2.66
CA GLU A 335 -19.01 10.56 -2.07
C GLU A 335 -18.55 9.27 -1.36
N ALA A 336 -17.55 8.57 -1.91
CA ALA A 336 -16.95 7.41 -1.26
C ALA A 336 -16.19 7.79 0.03
N GLU A 337 -15.49 8.94 0.03
CA GLU A 337 -14.85 9.49 1.24
C GLU A 337 -15.89 9.80 2.31
N VAL A 338 -16.98 10.50 1.95
CA VAL A 338 -18.09 10.80 2.87
C VAL A 338 -18.66 9.52 3.46
N LYS A 339 -18.92 8.50 2.64
CA LYS A 339 -19.43 7.22 3.12
C LYS A 339 -18.49 6.54 4.11
N LEU A 340 -17.18 6.54 3.86
CA LEU A 340 -16.20 6.00 4.81
C LEU A 340 -16.21 6.79 6.12
N THR A 341 -16.25 8.12 6.06
CA THR A 341 -16.32 8.98 7.24
C THR A 341 -17.57 8.70 8.07
N GLU A 342 -18.74 8.57 7.43
CA GLU A 342 -20.00 8.21 8.10
C GLU A 342 -19.89 6.87 8.84
N LEU A 343 -19.40 5.84 8.16
CA LEU A 343 -19.26 4.50 8.75
C LEU A 343 -18.23 4.46 9.88
N LEU A 344 -17.13 5.20 9.77
CA LEU A 344 -16.13 5.33 10.82
C LEU A 344 -16.69 6.05 12.05
N ASN A 345 -17.45 7.13 11.86
CA ASN A 345 -18.07 7.88 12.96
C ASN A 345 -19.22 7.14 13.63
N LEU A 346 -19.87 6.19 12.95
CA LEU A 346 -20.98 5.42 13.51
C LEU A 346 -20.56 4.47 14.64
N PHE A 347 -19.28 4.08 14.69
CA PHE A 347 -18.79 3.12 15.66
C PHE A 347 -18.45 3.78 17.00
N ASP A 348 -19.00 3.26 18.09
CA ASP A 348 -18.65 3.71 19.44
C ASP A 348 -17.33 3.06 19.88
N TYR A 349 -16.23 3.80 19.69
CA TYR A 349 -14.90 3.34 20.07
C TYR A 349 -14.67 3.28 21.58
N GLU A 350 -15.47 3.99 22.37
CA GLU A 350 -15.29 4.14 23.81
C GLU A 350 -16.12 3.14 24.63
N ASN A 351 -17.22 2.64 24.09
CA ASN A 351 -18.11 1.68 24.75
C ASN A 351 -18.41 0.48 23.83
N GLN A 352 -17.41 -0.38 23.60
CA GLN A 352 -17.51 -1.46 22.61
C GLN A 352 -18.21 -2.72 23.12
N ILE A 353 -18.20 -2.94 24.43
CA ILE A 353 -18.93 -4.04 25.07
C ILE A 353 -20.30 -3.49 25.46
N SER A 354 -21.36 -4.00 24.84
CA SER A 354 -22.72 -3.79 25.33
C SER A 354 -22.94 -4.63 26.57
N ASP A 355 -23.43 -4.04 27.66
CA ASP A 355 -23.99 -4.74 28.82
C ASP A 355 -25.20 -5.58 28.35
N GLN A 356 -24.96 -6.77 27.81
CA GLN A 356 -25.99 -7.79 27.74
C GLN A 356 -25.69 -8.83 28.82
N PRO A 357 -26.57 -9.02 29.81
CA PRO A 357 -26.40 -10.10 30.75
C PRO A 357 -26.39 -11.40 29.93
N ILE A 358 -25.30 -12.15 30.08
CA ILE A 358 -25.27 -13.55 29.69
C ILE A 358 -26.35 -14.19 30.56
N ASN A 359 -27.51 -14.49 29.98
CA ASN A 359 -28.49 -15.34 30.65
C ASN A 359 -27.78 -16.68 30.88
N GLU A 360 -27.49 -16.95 32.15
CA GLU A 360 -26.92 -18.19 32.67
C GLU A 360 -27.68 -19.44 32.23
#